data_AF-A0A956QL45-F1
#
_entry.id   AF-A0A956QL45-F1
#
_cell.length_a   1.000
_cell.length_b   1.000
_cell.length_c   1.000
_cell.angle_alpha   90.00
_cell.angle_beta   90.00
_cell.angle_gamma   90.00
#
_symmetry.space_group_name_H-M   'P 1'
#
loop_
_entity.id
_entity.type
_entity.pdbx_description
1 polymer ?
#
loop_
_entity_poly.entity_id
_entity_poly.type
_entity_poly.pdbx_seq_one_letter_code
_entity_poly.pdbx_strand_id
1 'polypeptide(L)'
;GATVREFAVFVSGLMMGRLTRDLDEVVTKTTAGIILLPAEHYLVTRGSRDQASQDRIGKSACDQCSYCTELCPRYLMGYEVMPHKVMRSLVFSASGAENWNEWADLCCACGLCTLYACPEDLYPREACVGAKVDLRSAGRKHQQEKPVRPHPMKEYRRVPLSQLRHRLKVEEYEREAPYEAGFGQPARVKILLSQHVGAPAQAVVRPGQSVKAQDLVGQVPAGQLGADIHASIDGKVERVTPEYVVIGG
;
A
#
# COMPACT_ATOMS: atom_id res chain seq x y z
N GLY A 1 23.03 -2.19 -4.19
CA GLY A 1 22.28 -1.24 -5.06
C GLY A 1 21.57 -1.99 -6.18
N ALA A 2 20.84 -1.29 -7.06
CA ALA A 2 20.19 -1.91 -8.22
C ALA A 2 21.23 -2.44 -9.22
N THR A 3 21.00 -3.62 -9.81
CA THR A 3 21.87 -4.23 -10.83
C THR A 3 21.41 -3.93 -12.26
N VAL A 4 20.23 -3.32 -12.42
CA VAL A 4 19.63 -2.94 -13.71
C VAL A 4 19.40 -1.44 -13.77
N ARG A 5 19.36 -0.88 -14.99
CA ARG A 5 19.13 0.56 -15.20
C ARG A 5 17.67 0.94 -15.03
N GLU A 6 16.76 0.16 -15.60
CA GLU A 6 15.32 0.41 -15.53
C GLU A 6 14.68 -0.49 -14.50
N PHE A 7 14.20 0.12 -13.41
CA PHE A 7 13.51 -0.58 -12.33
C PHE A 7 12.35 0.27 -11.81
N ALA A 8 11.46 -0.38 -11.07
CA ALA A 8 10.46 0.29 -10.27
C ALA A 8 10.57 -0.16 -8.81
N VAL A 9 10.02 0.65 -7.91
CA VAL A 9 10.16 0.49 -6.47
C VAL A 9 8.80 0.17 -5.86
N PHE A 10 8.72 -0.93 -5.12
CA PHE A 10 7.61 -1.23 -4.23
C PHE A 10 7.92 -0.71 -2.82
N VAL A 11 7.15 0.26 -2.36
CA VAL A 11 7.24 0.85 -1.01
C VAL A 11 6.29 0.10 -0.09
N SER A 12 6.82 -0.41 1.03
CA SER A 12 6.11 -1.19 2.07
C SER A 12 5.64 -2.61 1.64
N GLY A 13 6.28 -3.19 0.61
CA GLY A 13 6.15 -4.62 0.26
C GLY A 13 5.46 -4.90 -1.08
N LEU A 14 5.54 -6.14 -1.56
CA LEU A 14 5.03 -6.54 -2.89
C LEU A 14 3.50 -6.67 -2.97
N MET A 15 2.85 -6.99 -1.84
CA MET A 15 1.42 -7.27 -1.81
C MET A 15 0.58 -6.06 -1.44
N MET A 16 0.90 -5.39 -0.33
CA MET A 16 0.14 -4.25 0.18
C MET A 16 0.83 -2.91 -0.07
N GLY A 17 2.04 -2.93 -0.62
CA GLY A 17 2.79 -1.73 -0.90
C GLY A 17 2.32 -1.00 -2.15
N ARG A 18 2.96 0.15 -2.37
CA ARG A 18 2.70 1.01 -3.52
C ARG A 18 3.86 0.93 -4.51
N LEU A 19 3.55 0.86 -5.79
CA LEU A 19 4.52 0.99 -6.87
C LEU A 19 4.83 2.47 -7.12
N THR A 20 6.11 2.81 -7.21
CA THR A 20 6.60 4.14 -7.58
C THR A 20 7.80 4.02 -8.51
N ARG A 21 7.99 5.03 -9.36
CA ARG A 21 9.22 5.24 -10.14
C ARG A 21 9.97 6.50 -9.71
N ASP A 22 9.40 7.22 -8.76
CA ASP A 22 9.98 8.43 -8.18
C ASP A 22 10.99 8.03 -7.11
N LEU A 23 12.26 8.38 -7.32
CA LEU A 23 13.35 8.14 -6.37
C LEU A 23 13.56 9.31 -5.39
N ASP A 24 12.89 10.45 -5.63
CA ASP A 24 12.93 11.64 -4.78
C ASP A 24 11.82 11.65 -3.71
N GLU A 25 11.02 10.59 -3.69
CA GLU A 25 10.00 10.36 -2.69
C GLU A 25 10.61 10.19 -1.28
N VAL A 26 9.95 10.76 -0.27
CA VAL A 26 10.44 10.74 1.11
C VAL A 26 10.06 9.43 1.78
N VAL A 27 11.07 8.75 2.34
CA VAL A 27 10.85 7.65 3.27
C VAL A 27 10.23 8.20 4.56
N THR A 28 9.05 7.70 4.89
CA THR A 28 8.34 8.05 6.12
C THR A 28 8.45 6.93 7.15
N LYS A 29 8.10 7.20 8.42
CA LYS A 29 8.10 6.16 9.46
C LYS A 29 7.15 4.97 9.21
N THR A 30 6.18 5.10 8.28
CA THR A 30 5.29 4.01 7.87
C THR A 30 5.86 3.19 6.71
N THR A 31 7.03 3.56 6.20
CA THR A 31 7.74 2.80 5.17
C THR A 31 8.37 1.56 5.81
N ALA A 32 7.81 0.39 5.50
CA ALA A 32 8.24 -0.87 6.11
C ALA A 32 9.38 -1.56 5.36
N GLY A 33 9.54 -1.28 4.07
CA GLY A 33 10.56 -1.89 3.22
C GLY A 33 10.55 -1.31 1.81
N ILE A 34 11.67 -1.43 1.11
CA ILE A 34 11.87 -0.94 -0.25
C ILE A 34 12.33 -2.13 -1.09
N ILE A 35 11.56 -2.47 -2.12
CA ILE A 35 11.86 -3.61 -2.99
C ILE A 35 11.98 -3.10 -4.42
N LEU A 36 13.14 -3.33 -5.03
CA LEU A 36 13.42 -2.94 -6.41
C LEU A 36 13.20 -4.15 -7.31
N LEU A 37 12.45 -3.98 -8.39
CA LEU A 37 12.25 -5.00 -9.41
C LEU A 37 12.47 -4.39 -10.81
N PRO A 38 13.00 -5.15 -11.77
CA PRO A 38 13.14 -4.69 -13.17
C PRO A 38 11.82 -4.16 -13.73
N ALA A 39 11.87 -3.17 -14.61
CA ALA A 39 10.68 -2.53 -15.16
C ALA A 39 9.75 -3.53 -15.89
N GLU A 40 10.34 -4.55 -16.51
CA GLU A 40 9.70 -5.65 -17.22
C GLU A 40 9.17 -6.77 -16.30
N HIS A 41 9.47 -6.73 -15.00
CA HIS A 41 9.05 -7.77 -14.07
C HIS A 41 7.51 -7.87 -14.02
N TYR A 42 6.98 -9.08 -13.87
CA TYR A 42 5.54 -9.37 -13.87
C TYR A 42 4.74 -8.46 -12.91
N LEU A 43 5.23 -8.26 -11.69
CA LEU A 43 4.57 -7.39 -10.71
C LEU A 43 4.60 -5.91 -11.09
N VAL A 44 5.66 -5.44 -11.75
CA VAL A 44 5.79 -4.04 -12.18
C VAL A 44 4.85 -3.77 -13.34
N THR A 45 4.88 -4.62 -14.37
CA THR A 45 3.98 -4.52 -15.53
C THR A 45 2.51 -4.61 -15.11
N ARG A 46 2.18 -5.54 -14.20
CA ARG A 46 0.84 -5.68 -13.64
C ARG A 46 0.41 -4.46 -12.82
N GLY A 47 1.27 -4.00 -11.91
CA GLY A 47 0.99 -2.87 -11.01
C GLY A 47 0.96 -1.51 -11.69
N SER A 48 1.54 -1.40 -12.90
CA SER A 48 1.51 -0.16 -13.69
C SER A 48 0.24 0.00 -14.53
N ARG A 49 -0.63 -1.01 -14.63
CA ARG A 49 -1.88 -0.91 -15.40
C ARG A 49 -2.86 0.04 -14.71
N ASP A 50 -3.50 0.90 -15.49
CA ASP A 50 -4.54 1.80 -15.01
C ASP A 50 -5.84 1.04 -14.65
N GLN A 51 -6.68 1.68 -13.84
CA GLN A 51 -7.92 1.08 -13.35
C GLN A 51 -8.90 0.72 -14.49
N ALA A 52 -9.01 1.54 -15.54
CA ALA A 52 -9.94 1.29 -16.63
C ALA A 52 -9.54 0.03 -17.43
N SER A 53 -8.24 -0.16 -17.65
CA SER A 53 -7.70 -1.39 -18.24
C SER A 53 -7.96 -2.61 -17.37
N GLN A 54 -7.73 -2.51 -16.05
CA GLN A 54 -7.99 -3.60 -15.11
C GLN A 54 -9.47 -4.00 -15.09
N ASP A 55 -10.37 -3.01 -15.05
CA ASP A 55 -11.82 -3.20 -15.06
C ASP A 55 -12.28 -3.86 -16.37
N ARG A 56 -11.77 -3.38 -17.52
CA ARG A 56 -12.10 -3.96 -18.82
C ARG A 56 -11.72 -5.44 -18.90
N ILE A 57 -10.51 -5.80 -18.46
CA ILE A 57 -10.04 -7.19 -18.41
C ILE A 57 -10.92 -8.02 -17.47
N GLY A 58 -11.20 -7.49 -16.27
CA GLY A 58 -12.07 -8.13 -15.28
C GLY A 58 -13.48 -8.41 -15.81
N LYS A 59 -14.07 -7.45 -16.52
CA LYS A 59 -15.39 -7.55 -17.15
C LYS A 59 -15.43 -8.62 -18.25
N SER A 60 -14.34 -8.78 -19.02
CA SER A 60 -14.31 -9.70 -20.16
C SER A 60 -13.99 -11.16 -19.81
N ALA A 61 -13.24 -11.40 -18.73
CA ALA A 61 -12.61 -12.70 -18.50
C ALA A 61 -13.01 -13.38 -17.17
N CYS A 62 -13.77 -12.71 -16.30
CA CYS A 62 -14.13 -13.31 -15.01
C CYS A 62 -15.08 -14.51 -15.17
N ASP A 63 -14.58 -15.69 -14.81
CA ASP A 63 -15.27 -16.99 -14.77
C ASP A 63 -16.31 -17.12 -13.64
N GLN A 64 -16.46 -16.09 -12.80
CA GLN A 64 -17.41 -16.02 -11.69
C GLN A 64 -17.22 -17.11 -10.61
N CYS A 65 -16.03 -17.71 -10.51
CA CYS A 65 -15.68 -18.60 -9.42
C CYS A 65 -15.59 -17.83 -8.07
N SER A 66 -15.45 -18.55 -6.96
CA SER A 66 -15.37 -17.95 -5.62
C SER A 66 -13.96 -17.89 -5.03
N TYR A 67 -12.91 -18.29 -5.75
CA TYR A 67 -11.56 -18.48 -5.20
C TYR A 67 -10.98 -17.24 -4.52
N CYS A 68 -11.24 -16.05 -5.08
CA CYS A 68 -10.81 -14.78 -4.49
C CYS A 68 -11.44 -14.48 -3.12
N THR A 69 -12.54 -15.15 -2.76
CA THR A 69 -13.12 -15.16 -1.41
C THR A 69 -12.70 -16.39 -0.62
N GLU A 70 -12.66 -17.57 -1.25
CA GLU A 70 -12.31 -18.80 -0.57
C GLU A 70 -10.89 -18.79 0.01
N LEU A 71 -9.98 -18.01 -0.58
CA LEU A 71 -8.62 -17.80 -0.09
C LEU A 71 -8.45 -16.45 0.63
N CYS A 72 -9.48 -15.62 0.76
CA CYS A 72 -9.36 -14.30 1.38
C CYS A 72 -9.12 -14.43 2.90
N PRO A 73 -7.99 -13.92 3.44
CA PRO A 73 -7.69 -14.08 4.86
C PRO A 73 -8.73 -13.40 5.76
N ARG A 74 -9.32 -12.28 5.32
CA ARG A 74 -10.38 -11.62 6.09
C ARG A 74 -11.70 -12.39 6.10
N TYR A 75 -12.08 -12.99 4.97
CA TYR A 75 -13.21 -13.89 4.92
C TYR A 75 -13.00 -15.09 5.86
N LEU A 76 -11.80 -15.68 5.85
CA LEU A 76 -11.44 -16.78 6.74
C LEU A 76 -11.41 -16.38 8.23
N MET A 77 -11.24 -15.11 8.55
CA MET A 77 -11.34 -14.57 9.92
C MET A 77 -12.79 -14.33 10.37
N GLY A 78 -13.77 -14.49 9.48
CA GLY A 78 -15.19 -14.31 9.78
C GLY A 78 -15.78 -12.96 9.37
N TYR A 79 -15.00 -12.11 8.69
CA TYR A 79 -15.52 -10.84 8.18
C TYR A 79 -16.33 -11.06 6.90
N GLU A 80 -17.40 -10.29 6.75
CA GLU A 80 -18.26 -10.27 5.57
C GLU A 80 -17.61 -9.52 4.39
N VAL A 81 -16.46 -10.02 3.94
CA VAL A 81 -15.78 -9.58 2.73
C VAL A 81 -15.85 -10.68 1.67
N MET A 82 -16.37 -10.35 0.48
CA MET A 82 -16.59 -11.34 -0.58
C MET A 82 -16.13 -10.80 -1.94
N PRO A 83 -14.80 -10.78 -2.22
CA PRO A 83 -14.28 -10.28 -3.49
C PRO A 83 -14.93 -10.88 -4.74
N HIS A 84 -15.37 -12.15 -4.71
CA HIS A 84 -16.06 -12.75 -5.86
C HIS A 84 -17.37 -12.04 -6.17
N LYS A 85 -18.15 -11.65 -5.15
CA LYS A 85 -19.37 -10.87 -5.33
C LYS A 85 -19.05 -9.49 -5.91
N VAL A 86 -18.01 -8.84 -5.41
CA VAL A 86 -17.53 -7.55 -5.93
C VAL A 86 -17.16 -7.67 -7.41
N MET A 87 -16.47 -8.74 -7.82
CA MET A 87 -16.17 -9.00 -9.22
C MET A 87 -17.42 -9.20 -10.09
N ARG A 88 -18.53 -9.74 -9.57
CA ARG A 88 -19.80 -9.78 -10.32
C ARG A 88 -20.39 -8.39 -10.50
N SER A 89 -20.34 -7.55 -9.46
CA SER A 89 -20.77 -6.15 -9.55
C SER A 89 -19.90 -5.33 -10.52
N LEU A 90 -18.60 -5.64 -10.62
CA LEU A 90 -17.72 -5.01 -11.60
C LEU A 90 -18.25 -5.17 -13.03
N VAL A 91 -18.88 -6.31 -13.37
CA VAL A 91 -19.49 -6.54 -14.70
C VAL A 91 -20.53 -5.46 -15.04
N PHE A 92 -21.26 -4.97 -14.03
CA PHE A 92 -22.31 -3.97 -14.17
C PHE A 92 -21.86 -2.55 -13.81
N SER A 93 -20.58 -2.33 -13.47
CA SER A 93 -20.12 -1.00 -13.03
C SER A 93 -20.20 0.08 -14.11
N ALA A 94 -20.28 -0.32 -15.39
CA ALA A 94 -20.53 0.60 -16.50
C ALA A 94 -21.93 1.23 -16.46
N SER A 95 -22.89 0.58 -15.80
CA SER A 95 -24.26 1.08 -15.63
C SER A 95 -24.39 2.07 -14.47
N GLY A 96 -23.35 2.22 -13.64
CA GLY A 96 -23.29 3.17 -12.53
C GLY A 96 -22.66 2.58 -11.26
N ALA A 97 -22.10 3.44 -10.42
CA ALA A 97 -21.39 3.08 -9.20
C ALA A 97 -22.31 2.50 -8.10
N GLU A 98 -23.62 2.74 -8.19
CA GLU A 98 -24.64 2.15 -7.32
C GLU A 98 -24.68 0.62 -7.39
N ASN A 99 -24.22 0.04 -8.52
CA ASN A 99 -24.19 -1.40 -8.75
C ASN A 99 -23.12 -2.14 -7.94
N TRP A 100 -22.22 -1.41 -7.25
CA TRP A 100 -21.35 -2.01 -6.26
C TRP A 100 -22.15 -2.58 -5.08
N ASN A 101 -21.87 -3.83 -4.76
CA ASN A 101 -22.32 -4.43 -3.51
C ASN A 101 -21.42 -4.02 -2.34
N GLU A 102 -21.97 -4.13 -1.13
CA GLU A 102 -21.32 -3.71 0.11
C GLU A 102 -20.13 -4.59 0.53
N TRP A 103 -19.95 -5.78 -0.07
CA TRP A 103 -18.98 -6.79 0.38
C TRP A 103 -17.50 -6.37 0.17
N ALA A 104 -17.25 -5.21 -0.43
CA ALA A 104 -15.94 -4.58 -0.52
C ALA A 104 -15.55 -3.77 0.75
N ASP A 105 -16.52 -3.36 1.56
CA ASP A 105 -16.30 -2.38 2.64
C ASP A 105 -15.35 -2.90 3.73
N LEU A 106 -15.37 -4.20 4.01
CA LEU A 106 -14.46 -4.82 4.98
C LEU A 106 -13.11 -5.24 4.39
N CYS A 107 -12.87 -5.02 3.08
CA CYS A 107 -11.61 -5.36 2.42
C CYS A 107 -10.42 -4.58 3.00
N CYS A 108 -9.31 -5.28 3.25
CA CYS A 108 -8.05 -4.70 3.72
C CYS A 108 -7.01 -4.51 2.61
N ALA A 109 -7.38 -4.72 1.36
CA ALA A 109 -6.50 -4.60 0.19
C ALA A 109 -5.21 -5.46 0.25
N CYS A 110 -5.23 -6.61 0.94
CA CYS A 110 -4.06 -7.49 1.10
C CYS A 110 -3.47 -8.02 -0.22
N GLY A 111 -4.25 -8.06 -1.31
CA GLY A 111 -3.75 -8.46 -2.64
C GLY A 111 -3.68 -9.96 -2.91
N LEU A 112 -3.95 -10.83 -1.92
CA LEU A 112 -3.91 -12.28 -2.14
C LEU A 112 -4.88 -12.75 -3.23
N CYS A 113 -6.04 -12.09 -3.35
CA CYS A 113 -7.01 -12.37 -4.40
C CYS A 113 -6.49 -12.06 -5.81
N THR A 114 -5.80 -10.92 -5.98
CA THR A 114 -5.22 -10.46 -7.26
C THR A 114 -3.93 -11.18 -7.61
N LEU A 115 -3.09 -11.46 -6.63
CA LEU A 115 -1.71 -11.93 -6.84
C LEU A 115 -1.56 -13.45 -6.74
N TYR A 116 -2.60 -14.16 -6.28
CA TYR A 116 -2.54 -15.60 -6.10
C TYR A 116 -3.85 -16.32 -6.42
N ALA A 117 -4.98 -15.89 -5.85
CA ALA A 117 -6.18 -16.70 -5.84
C ALA A 117 -6.93 -16.76 -7.18
N CYS A 118 -6.91 -15.68 -7.98
CA CYS A 118 -7.67 -15.63 -9.22
C CYS A 118 -7.02 -16.51 -10.29
N PRO A 119 -7.72 -17.57 -10.78
CA PRO A 119 -7.16 -18.45 -11.81
C PRO A 119 -6.96 -17.69 -13.13
N GLU A 120 -7.87 -16.76 -13.44
CA GLU A 120 -7.87 -15.90 -14.62
C GLU A 120 -6.90 -14.69 -14.52
N ASP A 121 -6.09 -14.62 -13.46
CA ASP A 121 -5.11 -13.55 -13.25
C ASP A 121 -5.70 -12.12 -13.27
N LEU A 122 -6.91 -11.95 -12.74
CA LEU A 122 -7.67 -10.68 -12.70
C LEU A 122 -7.37 -9.84 -11.45
N TYR A 123 -8.08 -8.71 -11.31
CA TYR A 123 -7.82 -7.66 -10.32
C TYR A 123 -8.87 -7.52 -9.19
N PRO A 124 -9.25 -8.58 -8.43
CA PRO A 124 -10.25 -8.44 -7.36
C PRO A 124 -9.87 -7.47 -6.24
N ARG A 125 -8.57 -7.31 -5.91
CA ARG A 125 -8.13 -6.31 -4.92
C ARG A 125 -8.52 -4.92 -5.39
N GLU A 126 -8.18 -4.59 -6.63
CA GLU A 126 -8.40 -3.28 -7.23
C GLU A 126 -9.89 -3.00 -7.35
N ALA A 127 -10.68 -3.98 -7.81
CA ALA A 127 -12.13 -3.88 -7.83
C ALA A 127 -12.71 -3.62 -6.42
N CYS A 128 -12.23 -4.31 -5.39
CA CYS A 128 -12.63 -4.01 -4.00
C CYS A 128 -12.21 -2.63 -3.52
N VAL A 129 -11.02 -2.14 -3.90
CA VAL A 129 -10.54 -0.81 -3.52
C VAL A 129 -11.40 0.27 -4.19
N GLY A 130 -11.65 0.15 -5.50
CA GLY A 130 -12.53 1.06 -6.24
C GLY A 130 -13.96 1.07 -5.67
N ALA A 131 -14.55 -0.12 -5.49
CA ALA A 131 -15.88 -0.25 -4.88
C ALA A 131 -15.95 0.39 -3.48
N LYS A 132 -14.91 0.23 -2.65
CA LYS A 132 -14.85 0.87 -1.32
C LYS A 132 -14.82 2.39 -1.41
N VAL A 133 -14.11 2.97 -2.38
CA VAL A 133 -14.10 4.43 -2.59
C VAL A 133 -15.51 4.92 -2.97
N ASP A 134 -16.16 4.24 -3.91
CA ASP A 134 -17.50 4.61 -4.39
C ASP A 134 -18.57 4.48 -3.29
N LEU A 135 -18.55 3.37 -2.55
CA LEU A 135 -19.46 3.15 -1.42
C LEU A 135 -19.30 4.23 -0.34
N ARG A 136 -18.05 4.61 -0.03
CA ARG A 136 -17.77 5.67 0.94
C ARG A 136 -18.30 7.01 0.46
N SER A 137 -18.10 7.35 -0.81
CA SER A 137 -18.62 8.58 -1.42
C SER A 137 -20.15 8.62 -1.42
N ALA A 138 -20.80 7.46 -1.55
CA ALA A 138 -22.25 7.31 -1.44
C ALA A 138 -22.77 7.20 0.01
N GLY A 139 -21.90 7.29 1.03
CA GLY A 139 -22.29 7.14 2.43
C GLY A 139 -22.76 5.73 2.82
N ARG A 140 -22.54 4.73 1.96
CA ARG A 140 -22.93 3.33 2.20
C ARG A 140 -21.82 2.63 2.98
N LYS A 141 -22.20 2.01 4.08
CA LYS A 141 -21.31 1.19 4.92
C LYS A 141 -21.94 -0.15 5.18
N HIS A 142 -21.14 -1.20 5.16
CA HIS A 142 -21.61 -2.52 5.52
C HIS A 142 -21.73 -2.62 7.04
N GLN A 143 -22.84 -3.18 7.51
CA GLN A 143 -23.02 -3.55 8.91
C GLN A 143 -22.89 -5.06 9.04
N GLN A 144 -21.86 -5.50 9.76
CA GLN A 144 -21.65 -6.92 10.06
C GLN A 144 -22.80 -7.40 10.97
N GLU A 145 -23.68 -8.25 10.45
CA GLU A 145 -24.83 -8.78 11.20
C GLU A 145 -24.42 -9.94 12.12
N LYS A 146 -23.48 -10.76 11.64
CA LYS A 146 -23.07 -11.99 12.33
C LYS A 146 -21.84 -11.76 13.21
N PRO A 147 -21.74 -12.44 14.36
CA PRO A 147 -20.53 -12.40 15.16
C PRO A 147 -19.31 -12.86 14.34
N VAL A 148 -18.24 -12.07 14.37
CA VAL A 148 -16.98 -12.41 13.69
C VAL A 148 -16.40 -13.67 14.33
N ARG A 149 -16.45 -14.77 13.59
CA ARG A 149 -15.88 -16.07 14.00
C ARG A 149 -15.02 -16.62 12.87
N PRO A 150 -13.79 -17.09 13.14
CA PRO A 150 -12.96 -17.74 12.13
C PRO A 150 -13.70 -18.87 11.44
N HIS A 151 -13.57 -18.95 10.12
CA HIS A 151 -14.15 -20.02 9.32
C HIS A 151 -13.53 -21.37 9.74
N PRO A 152 -14.30 -22.47 9.86
CA PRO A 152 -13.76 -23.78 10.27
C PRO A 152 -12.56 -24.26 9.43
N MET A 153 -12.61 -24.00 8.13
CA MET A 153 -11.52 -24.28 7.19
C MET A 153 -10.37 -23.26 7.14
N LYS A 154 -10.28 -22.29 8.06
CA LYS A 154 -9.26 -21.23 8.02
C LYS A 154 -7.84 -21.80 7.92
N GLU A 155 -7.54 -22.82 8.72
CA GLU A 155 -6.20 -23.42 8.76
C GLU A 155 -5.87 -24.19 7.47
N TYR A 156 -6.87 -24.80 6.84
CA TYR A 156 -6.71 -25.63 5.62
C TYR A 156 -6.73 -24.83 4.32
N ARG A 157 -7.21 -23.59 4.34
CA ARG A 157 -7.28 -22.69 3.16
C ARG A 157 -6.19 -21.62 3.14
N ARG A 158 -5.16 -21.76 3.99
CA ARG A 158 -3.99 -20.87 3.97
C ARG A 158 -3.19 -21.10 2.70
N VAL A 159 -2.69 -20.02 2.12
CA VAL A 159 -1.79 -20.09 0.97
C VAL A 159 -0.38 -20.39 1.46
N PRO A 160 0.29 -21.46 0.96
CA PRO A 160 1.69 -21.71 1.27
C PRO A 160 2.58 -20.58 0.77
N LEU A 161 3.51 -20.11 1.61
CA LEU A 161 4.41 -19.01 1.25
C LEU A 161 5.30 -19.35 0.06
N SER A 162 5.74 -20.60 -0.08
CA SER A 162 6.50 -21.06 -1.25
C SER A 162 5.73 -20.85 -2.56
N GLN A 163 4.47 -21.32 -2.61
CA GLN A 163 3.61 -21.15 -3.77
C GLN A 163 3.34 -19.67 -4.09
N LEU A 164 3.17 -18.84 -3.05
CA LEU A 164 3.02 -17.40 -3.23
C LEU A 164 4.29 -16.77 -3.83
N ARG A 165 5.47 -17.06 -3.30
CA ARG A 165 6.75 -16.56 -3.84
C ARG A 165 6.96 -16.97 -5.30
N HIS A 166 6.63 -18.23 -5.61
CA HIS A 166 6.65 -18.74 -6.97
C HIS A 166 5.72 -17.96 -7.91
N ARG A 167 4.47 -17.76 -7.49
CA ARG A 167 3.47 -17.00 -8.27
C ARG A 167 3.88 -15.54 -8.48
N LEU A 168 4.53 -14.95 -7.47
CA LEU A 168 5.08 -13.58 -7.54
C LEU A 168 6.36 -13.48 -8.37
N LYS A 169 6.96 -14.61 -8.77
CA LYS A 169 8.23 -14.72 -9.52
C LYS A 169 9.41 -14.07 -8.81
N VAL A 170 9.48 -14.22 -7.49
CA VAL A 170 10.55 -13.59 -6.69
C VAL A 170 11.60 -14.56 -6.14
N GLU A 171 11.43 -15.86 -6.39
CA GLU A 171 12.35 -16.90 -5.91
C GLU A 171 13.76 -16.72 -6.49
N GLU A 172 13.89 -16.20 -7.71
CA GLU A 172 15.19 -15.92 -8.35
C GLU A 172 16.01 -14.83 -7.62
N TYR A 173 15.37 -14.02 -6.77
CA TYR A 173 16.03 -12.98 -5.99
C TYR A 173 16.37 -13.45 -4.57
N GLU A 174 15.96 -14.65 -4.16
CA GLU A 174 16.24 -15.23 -2.85
C GLU A 174 17.72 -15.61 -2.76
N ARG A 175 18.51 -14.69 -2.21
CA ARG A 175 19.95 -14.84 -1.98
C ARG A 175 20.32 -14.25 -0.62
N GLU A 176 21.47 -14.65 -0.10
CA GLU A 176 22.01 -14.03 1.11
C GLU A 176 22.26 -12.53 0.85
N ALA A 177 21.73 -11.69 1.75
CA ALA A 177 21.86 -10.24 1.70
C ALA A 177 22.52 -9.77 2.99
N PRO A 178 23.85 -9.92 3.13
CA PRO A 178 24.55 -9.53 4.34
C PRO A 178 24.40 -8.03 4.58
N TYR A 179 24.31 -7.65 5.85
CA TYR A 179 24.25 -6.25 6.24
C TYR A 179 25.59 -5.57 5.97
N GLU A 180 25.58 -4.57 5.10
CA GLU A 180 26.73 -3.70 4.86
C GLU A 180 26.61 -2.44 5.74
N ALA A 181 27.58 -2.25 6.62
CA ALA A 181 27.72 -1.01 7.39
C ALA A 181 28.37 0.08 6.52
N GLY A 182 28.12 1.35 6.84
CA GLY A 182 28.81 2.48 6.20
C GLY A 182 28.02 3.20 5.11
N PHE A 183 26.70 3.34 5.28
CA PHE A 183 25.96 4.35 4.51
C PHE A 183 26.47 5.73 4.91
N GLY A 184 26.88 6.54 3.92
CA GLY A 184 27.25 7.93 4.16
C GLY A 184 26.08 8.72 4.75
N GLN A 185 26.38 9.76 5.52
CA GLN A 185 25.33 10.68 5.98
C GLN A 185 24.82 11.50 4.79
N PRO A 186 23.48 11.66 4.65
CA PRO A 186 22.94 12.47 3.58
C PRO A 186 23.30 13.94 3.80
N ALA A 187 23.83 14.60 2.77
CA ALA A 187 24.11 16.04 2.81
C ALA A 187 22.82 16.89 2.85
N ARG A 188 21.65 16.29 2.58
CA ARG A 188 20.38 16.99 2.54
C ARG A 188 19.22 16.05 2.85
N VAL A 189 18.27 16.51 3.66
CA VAL A 189 17.06 15.75 4.02
C VAL A 189 15.80 16.59 3.83
N LYS A 190 14.72 15.93 3.40
CA LYS A 190 13.37 16.49 3.35
C LYS A 190 12.51 15.73 4.37
N ILE A 191 12.02 16.44 5.37
CA ILE A 191 11.28 15.87 6.51
C ILE A 191 9.82 16.30 6.37
N LEU A 192 8.91 15.35 6.13
CA LEU A 192 7.48 15.64 6.06
C LEU A 192 6.92 15.95 7.45
N LEU A 193 6.06 16.96 7.53
CA LEU A 193 5.36 17.36 8.76
C LEU A 193 4.12 16.50 9.05
N SER A 194 3.68 15.72 8.06
CA SER A 194 2.64 14.71 8.20
C SER A 194 3.19 13.35 7.78
N GLN A 195 3.50 12.52 8.77
CA GLN A 195 3.99 11.15 8.57
C GLN A 195 3.49 10.20 9.67
N HIS A 196 2.42 10.58 10.38
CA HIS A 196 1.86 9.81 11.48
C HIS A 196 0.33 9.89 11.51
N VAL A 197 -0.29 9.01 12.29
CA VAL A 197 -1.73 9.12 12.57
C VAL A 197 -1.98 10.38 13.38
N GLY A 198 -3.07 11.09 13.07
CA GLY A 198 -3.48 12.31 13.76
C GLY A 198 -3.21 13.58 12.97
N ALA A 199 -3.15 14.71 13.66
CA ALA A 199 -2.99 16.02 13.05
C ALA A 199 -1.54 16.28 12.61
N PRO A 200 -1.30 17.01 11.51
CA PRO A 200 0.06 17.33 11.08
C PRO A 200 0.79 18.18 12.11
N ALA A 201 2.10 17.96 12.27
CA ALA A 201 2.95 18.83 13.07
C ALA A 201 3.12 20.19 12.37
N GLN A 202 3.27 21.26 13.15
CA GLN A 202 3.53 22.60 12.65
C GLN A 202 5.01 22.90 12.78
N ALA A 203 5.64 23.42 11.72
CA ALA A 203 7.07 23.75 11.77
C ALA A 203 7.37 24.78 12.87
N VAL A 204 8.38 24.50 13.69
CA VAL A 204 8.86 25.41 14.76
C VAL A 204 10.20 26.06 14.43
N VAL A 205 10.73 25.77 13.24
CA VAL A 205 11.99 26.32 12.72
C VAL A 205 11.77 27.27 11.55
N ARG A 206 12.78 28.07 11.23
CA ARG A 206 12.74 29.06 10.13
C ARG A 206 13.88 28.83 9.12
N PRO A 207 13.70 29.19 7.84
CA PRO A 207 14.81 29.18 6.88
C PRO A 207 16.02 29.96 7.40
N GLY A 208 17.20 29.38 7.24
CA GLY A 208 18.47 29.92 7.72
C GLY A 208 18.86 29.51 9.15
N GLN A 209 17.95 28.91 9.93
CA GLN A 209 18.24 28.44 11.28
C GLN A 209 19.21 27.24 11.25
N SER A 210 20.22 27.25 12.12
CA SER A 210 21.07 26.07 12.35
C SER A 210 20.37 25.12 13.31
N VAL A 211 20.42 23.83 13.00
CA VAL A 211 19.82 22.76 13.81
C VAL A 211 20.82 21.63 14.01
N LYS A 212 20.73 20.96 15.15
CA LYS A 212 21.40 19.71 15.44
C LYS A 212 20.44 18.55 15.24
N ALA A 213 20.99 17.38 14.92
CA ALA A 213 20.22 16.16 14.91
C ALA A 213 19.49 16.02 16.26
N GLN A 214 18.23 15.57 16.22
CA GLN A 214 17.30 15.49 17.34
C GLN A 214 16.67 16.82 17.79
N ASP A 215 17.03 17.97 17.21
CA ASP A 215 16.30 19.21 17.50
C ASP A 215 14.86 19.13 17.00
N LEU A 216 13.92 19.70 17.76
CA LEU A 216 12.52 19.79 17.38
C LEU A 216 12.35 20.70 16.16
N VAL A 217 11.80 20.16 15.06
CA VAL A 217 11.54 20.90 13.81
C VAL A 217 10.05 21.04 13.50
N GLY A 218 9.22 20.16 14.05
CA GLY A 218 7.77 20.24 13.94
C GLY A 218 7.08 19.82 15.25
N GLN A 219 6.11 20.60 15.70
CA GLN A 219 5.37 20.37 16.93
C GLN A 219 3.88 20.13 16.65
N VAL A 220 3.31 19.11 17.26
CA VAL A 220 1.88 18.82 17.15
C VAL A 220 1.08 19.85 17.97
N PRO A 221 -0.05 20.36 17.47
CA PRO A 221 -0.90 21.25 18.24
C PRO A 221 -1.35 20.60 19.55
N ALA A 222 -1.32 21.38 20.64
CA ALA A 222 -1.71 20.90 21.96
C ALA A 222 -3.11 20.28 21.96
N GLY A 223 -3.24 19.12 22.61
CA GLY A 223 -4.52 18.39 22.71
C GLY A 223 -4.91 17.60 21.47
N GLN A 224 -4.10 17.59 20.40
CA GLN A 224 -4.35 16.77 19.22
C GLN A 224 -3.52 15.48 19.26
N LEU A 225 -4.06 14.40 18.70
CA LEU A 225 -3.31 13.17 18.49
C LEU A 225 -2.24 13.42 17.42
N GLY A 226 -0.99 13.08 17.69
CA GLY A 226 0.12 13.20 16.74
C GLY A 226 1.46 12.83 17.35
N ALA A 227 2.56 13.03 16.61
CA ALA A 227 3.91 12.91 17.12
C ALA A 227 4.79 14.08 16.66
N ASP A 228 5.56 14.65 17.59
CA ASP A 228 6.55 15.68 17.30
C ASP A 228 7.66 15.16 16.38
N ILE A 229 8.24 16.06 15.59
CA ILE A 229 9.15 15.75 14.49
C ILE A 229 10.48 16.46 14.74
N HIS A 230 11.55 15.71 14.58
CA HIS A 230 12.90 16.14 14.91
C HIS A 230 13.83 16.09 13.69
N ALA A 231 14.88 16.90 13.70
CA ALA A 231 15.92 16.91 12.68
C ALA A 231 16.66 15.57 12.65
N SER A 232 16.86 15.00 11.45
CA SER A 232 17.59 13.74 11.28
C SER A 232 19.10 13.91 11.08
N ILE A 233 19.55 15.12 10.78
CA ILE A 233 20.96 15.49 10.60
C ILE A 233 21.23 16.85 11.23
N ASP A 234 22.51 17.11 11.50
CA ASP A 234 23.01 18.46 11.72
C ASP A 234 22.95 19.25 10.41
N GLY A 235 22.69 20.57 10.50
CA GLY A 235 22.76 21.41 9.32
C GLY A 235 22.04 22.75 9.46
N LYS A 236 21.70 23.34 8.33
CA LYS A 236 20.95 24.58 8.21
C LYS A 236 19.64 24.33 7.50
N VAL A 237 18.56 24.89 8.06
CA VAL A 237 17.23 24.82 7.45
C VAL A 237 17.24 25.62 6.15
N GLU A 238 17.07 24.96 5.02
CA GLU A 238 17.04 25.60 3.69
C GLU A 238 15.64 26.11 3.36
N ARG A 239 14.60 25.32 3.69
CA ARG A 239 13.22 25.61 3.30
C ARG A 239 12.25 25.05 4.32
N VAL A 240 11.17 25.82 4.56
CA VAL A 240 10.05 25.44 5.42
C VAL A 240 8.76 25.69 4.65
N THR A 241 7.88 24.69 4.58
CA THR A 241 6.51 24.81 4.06
C THR A 241 5.53 24.21 5.07
N PRO A 242 4.20 24.38 4.90
CA PRO A 242 3.22 23.71 5.75
C PRO A 242 3.31 22.18 5.72
N GLU A 243 3.90 21.59 4.67
CA GLU A 243 3.97 20.15 4.45
C GLU A 243 5.31 19.52 4.84
N TYR A 244 6.43 20.27 4.78
CA TYR A 244 7.76 19.72 5.05
C TYR A 244 8.82 20.77 5.42
N VAL A 245 9.93 20.28 5.97
CA VAL A 245 11.17 21.03 6.24
C VAL A 245 12.32 20.42 5.45
N VAL A 246 13.21 21.25 4.89
CA VAL A 246 14.46 20.82 4.23
C VAL A 246 15.65 21.29 5.04
N ILE A 247 16.57 20.38 5.35
CA ILE A 247 17.83 20.66 6.05
C ILE A 247 18.99 20.25 5.14
N GLY A 248 19.93 21.16 4.92
CA GLY A 248 21.20 20.90 4.23
C GLY A 248 22.35 20.91 5.24
N GLY A 249 23.24 19.93 5.15
CA GLY A 249 24.41 19.72 6.01
C GLY A 249 25.73 19.97 5.30
#